data_AF-A0A9E2IEI9-F1
#
_entry.id   AF-A0A9E2IEI9-F1
#
_cell.length_a   1.000
_cell.length_b   1.000
_cell.length_c   1.000
_cell.angle_alpha   90.00
_cell.angle_beta   90.00
_cell.angle_gamma   90.00
#
_symmetry.space_group_name_H-M   'P 1'
#
loop_
_entity.id
_entity.type
_entity.pdbx_description
1 polymer ?
#
loop_
_entity_poly.entity_id
_entity_poly.type
_entity_poly.pdbx_seq_one_letter_code
_entity_poly.pdbx_strand_id
1 'polypeptide(L)' 'SHFLRNIGFGKDLAILDVHVIRNMEKYRVIDRIPKTISKKVYLKLEKMLTRFSKSIKIPMDELDLLFWSNETGNIFK' A
#
# COMPACT_ATOMS: atom_id res chain seq x y z
N SER A 1 4.46 -9.99 7.91
CA SER A 1 3.80 -10.26 6.61
C SER A 1 3.51 -11.75 6.40
N HIS A 2 2.54 -12.32 7.13
CA HIS A 2 2.24 -13.77 7.10
C HIS A 2 0.83 -14.14 6.60
N PHE A 3 -0.08 -13.18 6.47
CA PHE A 3 -1.49 -13.46 6.13
C PHE A 3 -1.74 -13.64 4.62
N LEU A 4 -0.82 -13.16 3.77
CA LEU A 4 -0.94 -13.21 2.30
C LEU A 4 -0.38 -14.50 1.66
N ARG A 5 0.21 -15.41 2.45
CA ARG A 5 0.89 -16.59 1.90
C ARG A 5 -0.04 -17.76 1.55
N ASN A 6 -1.29 -17.76 2.04
CA ASN A 6 -2.24 -18.87 1.89
C ASN A 6 -3.36 -18.66 0.86
N ILE A 7 -3.38 -17.53 0.14
CA ILE A 7 -4.38 -17.25 -0.90
C ILE A 7 -3.62 -17.08 -2.21
N GLY A 8 -3.35 -18.19 -2.90
CA GLY A 8 -2.42 -18.30 -4.03
C GLY A 8 -2.68 -17.35 -5.20
N PHE A 9 -2.25 -16.09 -5.08
CA PHE A 9 -2.18 -15.10 -6.15
C PHE A 9 -0.77 -14.50 -6.17
N GLY A 10 0.22 -15.37 -6.39
CA GLY A 10 1.61 -15.01 -6.55
C GLY A 10 1.85 -14.35 -7.90
N LYS A 11 2.10 -13.04 -7.90
CA LYS A 11 3.24 -12.38 -8.56
C LYS A 11 3.08 -10.85 -8.60
N ASP A 12 1.85 -10.33 -8.59
CA ASP A 12 1.58 -8.88 -8.64
C ASP A 12 0.91 -8.32 -7.37
N LEU A 13 0.43 -9.22 -6.49
CA LEU A 13 -0.45 -8.87 -5.35
C LEU A 13 0.29 -8.57 -4.03
N ALA A 14 1.62 -8.41 -4.07
CA ALA A 14 2.44 -8.33 -2.86
C ALA A 14 2.68 -6.90 -2.34
N ILE A 15 2.28 -5.86 -3.09
CA ILE A 15 2.68 -4.47 -2.81
C ILE A 15 1.78 -3.80 -1.76
N LEU A 16 0.51 -4.19 -1.63
CA LEU A 16 -0.36 -3.66 -0.56
C LEU A 16 -0.16 -4.46 0.73
N ASP A 17 0.94 -4.19 1.41
CA ASP A 17 1.13 -4.60 2.80
C ASP A 17 0.28 -3.68 3.74
N VAL A 18 0.04 -4.13 4.97
CA VAL A 18 -0.79 -3.42 5.96
C VAL A 18 -0.24 -2.03 6.26
N HIS A 19 1.09 -1.86 6.25
CA HIS A 19 1.72 -0.56 6.45
C HIS A 19 1.43 0.41 5.29
N VAL A 20 1.40 -0.05 4.04
CA VAL A 20 0.99 0.73 2.87
C VAL A 20 -0.46 1.20 3.03
N ILE A 21 -1.35 0.29 3.43
CA ILE A 21 -2.77 0.61 3.64
C ILE A 21 -2.97 1.63 4.77
N ARG A 22 -2.19 1.54 5.85
CA ARG A 22 -2.18 2.56 6.93
C ARG A 22 -1.68 3.90 6.42
N ASN A 23 -0.63 3.92 5.62
CA ASN A 23 -0.14 5.14 5.00
C ASN A 23 -1.18 5.74 4.05
N MET A 24 -1.91 4.92 3.28
CA MET A 24 -3.02 5.41 2.45
C MET A 24 -4.07 6.17 3.27
N GLU A 25 -4.38 5.72 4.48
CA GLU A 25 -5.28 6.46 5.40
C GLU A 25 -4.61 7.74 5.91
N LYS A 26 -3.34 7.66 6.34
CA LYS A 26 -2.54 8.80 6.85
C LYS A 26 -2.43 9.93 5.83
N TYR A 27 -2.20 9.60 4.57
CA TYR A 27 -2.11 10.55 3.45
C TYR A 27 -3.48 10.89 2.84
N ARG A 28 -4.59 10.46 3.46
CA ARG A 28 -5.97 10.70 2.98
C ARG A 28 -6.23 10.22 1.55
N VAL A 29 -5.52 9.17 1.12
CA VAL A 29 -5.82 8.45 -0.11
C VAL A 29 -7.12 7.67 0.06
N ILE A 30 -7.35 7.11 1.25
CA ILE A 30 -8.61 6.48 1.66
C ILE A 30 -9.13 7.13 2.94
N ASP A 31 -10.45 7.20 3.10
CA ASP A 31 -11.07 7.78 4.30
C ASP A 31 -10.93 6.89 5.53
N ARG A 32 -10.92 5.56 5.32
CA ARG A 32 -10.76 4.57 6.39
C ARG A 32 -10.21 3.25 5.88
N ILE A 33 -9.48 2.55 6.74
CA ILE A 33 -9.03 1.19 6.46
C ILE A 33 -10.23 0.21 6.43
N PRO A 34 -10.43 -0.56 5.35
CA PRO A 34 -11.50 -1.55 5.27
C PRO A 34 -11.27 -2.69 6.26
N LYS A 35 -12.30 -3.06 7.03
CA LYS A 35 -12.26 -4.18 8.00
C LYS A 35 -12.02 -5.56 7.34
N THR A 36 -12.45 -5.73 6.10
CA THR A 36 -12.27 -6.96 5.33
C THR A 36 -11.66 -6.63 3.97
N ILE A 37 -10.51 -7.23 3.67
CA ILE A 37 -9.86 -7.09 2.38
C ILE A 37 -10.28 -8.26 1.50
N SER A 38 -11.38 -8.08 0.78
CA SER A 38 -11.76 -8.97 -0.32
C SER A 38 -10.97 -8.61 -1.58
N LYS A 39 -10.89 -9.53 -2.55
CA LYS A 39 -10.22 -9.28 -3.84
C LYS A 39 -10.68 -7.98 -4.52
N LYS A 40 -11.98 -7.67 -4.45
CA LYS A 40 -12.56 -6.45 -5.03
C LYS A 40 -12.07 -5.19 -4.31
N VAL A 41 -11.95 -5.25 -2.99
CA VAL A 41 -11.42 -4.14 -2.18
C VAL A 41 -9.93 -3.96 -2.44
N TYR A 42 -9.16 -5.05 -2.50
CA TYR A 42 -7.74 -5.02 -2.81
C TYR A 42 -7.47 -4.31 -4.15
N LEU A 43 -8.14 -4.74 -5.23
CA LEU A 43 -8.01 -4.13 -6.56
C LEU A 43 -8.43 -2.65 -6.57
N LYS A 44 -9.38 -2.27 -5.72
CA LYS A 44 -9.79 -0.86 -5.57
C LYS A 44 -8.68 -0.05 -4.89
N LEU A 45 -8.11 -0.55 -3.81
CA LEU A 45 -7.01 0.09 -3.09
C LEU A 45 -5.79 0.25 -4.00
N GLU A 46 -5.44 -0.79 -4.76
CA GLU A 46 -4.32 -0.75 -5.71
C GLU A 46 -4.51 0.32 -6.78
N LYS A 47 -5.71 0.42 -7.36
CA LYS A 47 -6.03 1.50 -8.31
C LYS A 47 -5.93 2.88 -7.68
N MET A 48 -6.34 3.03 -6.42
CA MET A 48 -6.25 4.29 -5.70
C MET A 48 -4.79 4.67 -5.42
N LEU A 49 -3.98 3.72 -4.95
CA LEU A 49 -2.56 3.91 -4.73
C LEU A 49 -1.81 4.22 -6.04
N THR A 50 -2.15 3.54 -7.13
CA THR A 50 -1.60 3.83 -8.47
C THR A 50 -1.94 5.24 -8.93
N ARG A 51 -3.16 5.71 -8.69
CA ARG A 51 -3.56 7.10 -9.00
C ARG A 51 -2.81 8.09 -8.13
N PHE A 52 -2.63 7.78 -6.85
CA PHE A 52 -1.86 8.60 -5.93
C PHE A 52 -0.40 8.71 -6.36
N SER A 53 0.25 7.58 -6.65
CA SER A 53 1.60 7.49 -7.25
C SER A 53 1.74 8.40 -8.48
N LYS A 54 0.80 8.31 -9.43
CA LYS A 54 0.80 9.17 -10.62
C LYS A 54 0.59 10.65 -10.30
N SER A 55 -0.25 10.97 -9.30
CA SER A 55 -0.51 12.34 -8.85
C SER A 55 0.74 13.00 -8.26
N ILE A 56 1.51 12.26 -7.46
CA ILE A 56 2.73 12.76 -6.83
C ILE A 56 3.98 12.56 -7.71
N LYS A 57 3.82 11.90 -8.87
CA LYS A 57 4.89 11.51 -9.81
C LYS A 57 5.99 10.64 -9.17
N ILE A 58 5.64 9.88 -8.13
CA ILE A 58 6.56 8.95 -7.46
C ILE A 58 6.14 7.53 -7.83
N PRO A 59 7.05 6.70 -8.36
CA PRO A 59 6.77 5.29 -8.66
C PRO A 59 6.26 4.52 -7.43
N MET A 60 5.47 3.47 -7.65
CA MET A 60 4.91 2.65 -6.57
C MET A 60 5.99 1.96 -5.71
N ASP A 61 7.08 1.59 -6.36
CA ASP A 61 8.30 1.01 -5.78
C ASP A 61 9.03 1.99 -4.85
N GLU A 62 9.09 3.27 -5.20
CA GLU A 62 9.64 4.30 -4.31
C GLU A 62 8.67 4.70 -3.20
N LEU A 63 7.36 4.59 -3.43
CA LEU A 63 6.34 4.86 -2.42
C LEU A 63 6.45 3.93 -1.21
N ASP A 64 6.82 2.66 -1.42
CA ASP A 64 7.06 1.71 -0.35
C ASP A 64 8.18 2.20 0.57
N LEU A 65 9.31 2.61 0.00
CA LEU A 65 10.44 3.21 0.73
C LEU A 65 10.06 4.52 1.43
N LEU A 66 9.22 5.34 0.79
CA LEU A 66 8.77 6.62 1.35
C LEU A 66 7.82 6.41 2.53
N PHE A 67 6.91 5.44 2.42
CA PHE A 67 6.05 5.02 3.51
C PHE A 67 6.85 4.42 4.67
N TRP A 68 7.88 3.63 4.37
CA TRP A 68 8.73 3.01 5.36
C TRP A 68 9.61 4.03 6.12
N SER A 69 10.23 4.97 5.40
CA SER A 69 11.00 6.06 6.00
C SER A 69 10.13 7.02 6.82
N ASN A 70 8.89 7.27 6.40
CA ASN A 70 7.94 8.10 7.14
C ASN A 70 7.39 7.42 8.42
N GLU A 71 7.37 6.09 8.49
CA GLU A 71 7.03 5.36 9.73
C GLU A 71 8.20 5.32 10.72
N THR A 72 9.44 5.22 10.24
CA THR A 72 10.62 5.05 11.11
C THR A 72 11.33 6.35 11.46
N GLY A 73 11.09 7.45 10.74
CA GLY A 73 11.80 8.72 10.94
C GLY A 73 13.30 8.67 10.63
N ASN A 74 13.80 7.49 10.23
CA ASN A 74 15.18 7.24 9.87
C ASN A 74 15.24 6.96 8.37
N ILE A 75 15.91 7.83 7.63
CA ILE A 75 16.39 7.52 6.29
C ILE A 75 17.52 6.50 6.49
N PHE A 76 17.25 5.22 6.24
CA PHE A 76 18.34 4.26 6.10
C PHE A 76 19.13 4.65 4.84
N LYS A 77 20.37 5.11 5.06
CA LYS A 77 21.37 5.40 4.04
C LYS A 77 22.32 4.21 3.92
#